data_AF-A0AAU4IEA9-F1
#
_entry.id   AF-A0AAU4IEA9-F1
#
_cell.length_a   1.000
_cell.length_b   1.000
_cell.length_c   1.000
_cell.angle_alpha   90.00
_cell.angle_beta   90.00
_cell.angle_gamma   90.00
#
_symmetry.space_group_name_H-M   'P 1'
#
loop_
_entity.id
_entity.type
_entity.pdbx_description
1 polymer ?
#
loop_
_entity_poly.entity_id
_entity_poly.type
_entity_poly.pdbx_seq_one_letter_code
_entity_poly.pdbx_strand_id
1 'polypeptide(L)'
;MDSSRREQPSVQHATVDVANGLDNSTVHGPVVQARDIQQLRITASTTALLSERYQAYEGFCIVWEELQGQILRVATSLWTVRSFDEYRDMVYRSESLCRDLELRHRRISLLDGGDAPSLPVLEAAKQAVQAVGPHMYAWGRGNDEAVSNAAARNFASLMRLNDAEAVFESFMQRASGRLGGGSGNG
;
A
#
# COMPACT_ATOMS: atom_id res chain seq x y z
N MET A 1 6.90 67.58 13.89
CA MET A 1 7.60 66.81 14.94
C MET A 1 6.88 65.48 15.08
N ASP A 2 7.68 64.41 15.23
CA ASP A 2 7.36 62.99 15.41
C ASP A 2 6.79 62.14 14.26
N SER A 3 7.75 61.67 13.45
CA SER A 3 8.02 60.26 13.15
C SER A 3 7.38 59.22 14.09
N SER A 4 6.74 58.18 13.53
CA SER A 4 7.26 56.80 13.58
C SER A 4 6.25 55.75 13.11
N ARG A 5 6.77 54.89 12.22
CA ARG A 5 6.33 53.58 11.72
C ARG A 5 5.12 52.91 12.39
N ARG A 6 4.12 52.56 11.56
CA ARG A 6 3.24 51.40 11.80
C ARG A 6 3.96 50.14 11.34
N GLU A 7 4.49 49.38 12.28
CA GLU A 7 4.96 48.02 12.06
C GLU A 7 3.75 47.06 12.12
N GLN A 8 3.63 46.17 11.13
CA GLN A 8 2.77 45.00 11.18
C GLN A 8 3.33 43.99 12.20
N PRO A 9 2.45 43.27 12.91
CA PRO A 9 2.78 41.92 13.33
C PRO A 9 1.77 40.89 12.81
N SER A 10 2.29 40.02 11.93
CA SER A 10 2.12 38.56 11.92
C SER A 10 0.75 37.96 12.30
N VAL A 11 0.04 37.44 11.30
CA VAL A 11 -0.96 36.39 11.46
C VAL A 11 -0.23 35.11 11.87
N GLN A 12 -0.15 34.85 13.18
CA GLN A 12 0.22 33.55 13.71
C GLN A 12 -1.05 32.72 13.85
N HIS A 13 -1.20 31.73 12.97
CA HIS A 13 -2.15 30.63 13.14
C HIS A 13 -1.75 29.83 14.38
N ALA A 14 -2.39 30.10 15.51
CA ALA A 14 -2.36 29.20 16.65
C ALA A 14 -3.26 27.99 16.34
N THR A 15 -2.63 26.84 16.37
CA THR A 15 -3.18 25.48 16.31
C THR A 15 -4.38 25.33 17.25
N VAL A 16 -5.54 24.96 16.69
CA VAL A 16 -6.70 24.52 17.46
C VAL A 16 -6.58 23.00 17.63
N ASP A 17 -6.12 22.57 18.79
CA ASP A 17 -6.28 21.19 19.25
C ASP A 17 -7.78 20.94 19.47
N VAL A 18 -8.39 20.14 18.60
CA VAL A 18 -9.77 19.67 18.75
C VAL A 18 -9.78 18.65 19.89
N ALA A 19 -10.15 19.12 21.07
CA ALA A 19 -10.46 18.27 22.21
C ALA A 19 -11.67 17.38 21.87
N ASN A 20 -11.45 16.06 21.82
CA ASN A 20 -12.50 15.04 21.79
C ASN A 20 -13.30 15.14 23.10
N GLY A 21 -14.37 15.95 23.11
CA GLY A 21 -15.37 15.94 24.16
C GLY A 21 -16.21 14.68 24.07
N LEU A 22 -15.79 13.62 24.76
CA LEU A 22 -16.63 12.45 25.01
C LEU A 22 -17.58 12.76 26.17
N ASP A 23 -18.87 12.61 25.87
CA ASP A 23 -20.01 12.82 26.74
C ASP A 23 -19.91 11.95 28.01
N ASN A 24 -20.24 12.54 29.17
CA ASN A 24 -20.05 11.97 30.51
C ASN A 24 -21.03 10.84 30.83
N SER A 25 -20.83 9.66 30.23
CA SER A 25 -21.41 8.41 30.71
C SER A 25 -20.32 7.62 31.43
N THR A 26 -20.29 7.71 32.77
CA THR A 26 -19.32 7.04 33.64
C THR A 26 -19.52 5.54 33.59
N VAL A 27 -18.88 4.88 32.62
CA VAL A 27 -18.70 3.43 32.64
C VAL A 27 -17.65 3.13 33.70
N HIS A 28 -18.08 2.57 34.84
CA HIS A 28 -17.18 2.01 35.84
C HIS A 28 -16.53 0.72 35.32
N GLY A 29 -15.58 0.88 34.38
CA GLY A 29 -14.60 -0.15 34.04
C GLY A 29 -13.35 0.01 34.91
N PRO A 30 -12.48 -1.02 35.02
CA PRO A 30 -11.23 -0.90 35.74
C PRO A 30 -10.43 0.30 35.19
N VAL A 31 -10.13 1.26 36.08
CA VAL A 31 -9.28 2.41 35.77
C VAL A 31 -7.86 1.88 35.64
N VAL A 32 -7.47 1.51 34.42
CA VAL A 32 -6.08 1.18 34.10
C VAL A 32 -5.30 2.48 34.21
N GLN A 33 -4.52 2.65 35.28
CA GLN A 33 -3.68 3.83 35.41
C GLN A 33 -2.57 3.73 34.36
N ALA A 34 -2.14 4.86 33.79
CA ALA A 34 -1.05 4.86 32.78
C ALA A 34 0.24 4.18 33.28
N ARG A 35 0.41 4.04 34.60
CA ARG A 35 1.46 3.26 35.27
C ARG A 35 1.34 1.75 35.01
N ASP A 36 0.14 1.21 34.90
CA ASP A 36 -0.12 -0.22 34.68
C ASP A 36 0.18 -0.63 33.23
N ILE A 37 0.09 0.31 32.27
CA ILE A 37 0.49 0.09 30.88
C ILE A 37 2.01 -0.10 30.75
N GLN A 38 2.81 0.50 31.63
CA GLN A 38 4.27 0.33 31.63
C GLN A 38 4.71 -1.10 31.97
N GLN A 39 3.81 -1.94 32.50
CA GLN A 39 4.09 -3.34 32.82
C GLN A 39 3.63 -4.34 31.74
N LEU A 40 2.99 -3.89 30.66
CA LEU A 40 2.73 -4.72 29.47
C LEU A 40 4.02 -4.89 28.66
N ARG A 41 4.97 -5.61 29.24
CA ARG A 41 6.14 -6.09 28.51
C ARG A 41 5.67 -7.27 27.66
N ILE A 42 5.31 -7.01 26.40
CA ILE A 42 5.11 -8.07 25.41
C ILE A 42 6.47 -8.71 25.16
N THR A 43 6.85 -9.68 25.98
CA THR A 43 7.99 -10.57 25.71
C THR A 43 7.54 -11.60 24.68
N ALA A 44 7.35 -11.16 23.43
CA ALA A 44 7.38 -12.10 22.33
C ALA A 44 8.83 -12.60 22.22
N SER A 45 9.02 -13.93 22.28
CA SER A 45 10.36 -14.49 22.09
C SER A 45 10.86 -14.10 20.70
N THR A 46 12.16 -13.84 20.57
CA THR A 46 12.78 -13.48 19.28
C THR A 46 12.41 -14.48 18.18
N THR A 47 12.28 -15.77 18.52
CA THR A 47 11.84 -16.84 17.63
C THR A 47 10.38 -16.70 17.19
N ALA A 48 9.46 -16.30 18.09
CA ALA A 48 8.06 -16.08 17.73
C ALA A 48 7.91 -14.89 16.78
N LEU A 49 8.63 -13.78 17.04
CA LEU A 49 8.64 -12.61 16.14
C LEU A 49 9.24 -12.92 14.77
N LEU A 50 10.30 -13.74 14.71
CA LEU A 50 10.88 -14.19 13.44
C LEU A 50 9.91 -15.06 12.64
N SER A 51 9.20 -15.97 13.31
CA SER A 51 8.17 -16.80 12.68
C SER A 51 7.01 -15.96 12.16
N GLU A 52 6.55 -14.97 12.92
CA GLU A 52 5.49 -14.04 12.49
C GLU A 52 5.92 -13.18 11.29
N ARG A 53 7.16 -12.70 11.26
CA ARG A 53 7.73 -12.00 10.10
C ARG A 53 7.79 -12.88 8.88
N TYR A 54 8.25 -14.12 9.03
CA TYR A 54 8.30 -15.08 7.93
C TYR A 54 6.90 -15.28 7.31
N GLN A 55 5.90 -15.57 8.14
CA GLN A 55 4.51 -15.75 7.68
C GLN A 55 3.94 -14.47 7.03
N ALA A 56 4.30 -13.29 7.55
CA ALA A 56 3.86 -12.03 6.98
C ALA A 56 4.47 -11.78 5.59
N TYR A 57 5.76 -12.05 5.42
CA TYR A 57 6.45 -11.93 4.14
C TYR A 57 5.95 -12.96 3.13
N GLU A 58 5.85 -14.23 3.53
CA GLU A 58 5.30 -15.31 2.69
C GLU A 58 3.89 -14.97 2.19
N GLY A 59 3.01 -14.54 3.09
CA GLY A 59 1.66 -14.13 2.72
C GLY A 59 1.61 -12.92 1.79
N PHE A 60 2.60 -12.01 1.86
CA PHE A 60 2.72 -10.90 0.92
C PHE A 60 3.19 -11.39 -0.46
N CYS A 61 4.17 -12.28 -0.53
CA CYS A 61 4.67 -12.85 -1.78
C CYS A 61 3.57 -13.60 -2.55
N ILE A 62 2.78 -14.44 -1.87
CA ILE A 62 1.69 -15.20 -2.50
C ILE A 62 0.69 -14.26 -3.18
N VAL A 63 0.26 -13.21 -2.48
CA VAL A 63 -0.70 -12.24 -3.04
C VAL A 63 -0.06 -11.43 -4.18
N TRP A 64 1.22 -11.09 -4.06
CA TRP A 64 1.96 -10.41 -5.13
C TRP A 64 2.01 -11.24 -6.42
N GLU A 65 2.35 -12.53 -6.33
CA GLU A 65 2.43 -13.43 -7.49
C GLU A 65 1.07 -13.55 -8.19
N GLU A 66 -0.02 -13.70 -7.42
CA GLU A 66 -1.37 -13.72 -7.96
C GLU A 66 -1.74 -12.39 -8.64
N LEU A 67 -1.41 -11.27 -8.01
CA LEU A 67 -1.69 -9.94 -8.53
C LEU A 67 -0.90 -9.67 -9.82
N GLN A 68 0.39 -9.98 -9.85
CA GLN A 68 1.26 -9.83 -11.01
C GLN A 68 0.69 -10.60 -12.22
N GLY A 69 0.33 -11.87 -11.99
CA GLY A 69 -0.30 -12.70 -13.01
C GLY A 69 -1.63 -12.12 -13.50
N GLN A 70 -2.44 -11.55 -12.60
CA GLN A 70 -3.71 -10.95 -12.97
C GLN A 70 -3.53 -9.64 -13.75
N ILE A 71 -2.60 -8.75 -13.35
CA ILE A 71 -2.30 -7.52 -14.09
C ILE A 71 -1.83 -7.84 -15.51
N LEU A 72 -0.94 -8.83 -15.66
CA LEU A 72 -0.47 -9.28 -16.97
C LEU A 72 -1.63 -9.78 -17.85
N ARG A 73 -2.55 -10.56 -17.27
CA ARG A 73 -3.75 -11.01 -17.99
C ARG A 73 -4.61 -9.83 -18.43
N VAL A 74 -4.85 -8.84 -17.57
CA VAL A 74 -5.64 -7.65 -17.95
C VAL A 74 -4.92 -6.83 -19.04
N ALA A 75 -3.63 -6.57 -18.91
CA ALA A 75 -2.87 -5.80 -19.89
C ALA A 75 -2.81 -6.47 -21.28
N THR A 76 -2.87 -7.80 -21.33
CA THR A 76 -2.89 -8.58 -22.59
C THR A 76 -4.30 -8.88 -23.10
N SER A 77 -5.34 -8.60 -22.31
CA SER A 77 -6.71 -9.03 -22.58
C SER A 77 -7.46 -8.23 -23.67
N LEU A 78 -6.98 -7.03 -24.02
CA LEU A 78 -7.66 -6.10 -24.94
C LEU A 78 -8.08 -6.75 -26.27
N TRP A 79 -7.33 -7.77 -26.70
CA TRP A 79 -7.54 -8.46 -27.97
C TRP A 79 -8.02 -9.91 -27.84
N THR A 80 -8.15 -10.43 -26.61
CA THR A 80 -8.37 -11.86 -26.36
C THR A 80 -9.68 -12.15 -25.62
N VAL A 81 -10.20 -11.18 -24.87
CA VAL A 81 -11.43 -11.33 -24.10
C VAL A 81 -12.67 -11.22 -24.99
N ARG A 82 -13.65 -12.10 -24.73
CA ARG A 82 -14.82 -12.28 -25.59
C ARG A 82 -15.99 -11.36 -25.24
N SER A 83 -15.98 -10.75 -24.05
CA SER A 83 -17.06 -9.90 -23.56
C SER A 83 -16.58 -8.82 -22.59
N PHE A 84 -17.36 -7.74 -22.49
CA PHE A 84 -17.10 -6.68 -21.51
C PHE A 84 -17.16 -7.19 -20.05
N ASP A 85 -18.11 -8.08 -19.75
CA ASP A 85 -18.27 -8.62 -18.40
C ASP A 85 -17.03 -9.42 -17.97
N GLU A 86 -16.48 -10.24 -18.86
CA GLU A 86 -15.23 -10.98 -18.61
C GLU A 86 -14.06 -10.02 -18.34
N TYR A 87 -13.93 -8.94 -19.11
CA TYR A 87 -12.90 -7.92 -18.89
C TYR A 87 -13.10 -7.22 -17.53
N ARG A 88 -14.34 -6.84 -17.21
CA ARG A 88 -14.68 -6.18 -15.94
C ARG A 88 -14.36 -7.07 -14.74
N ASP A 89 -14.68 -8.36 -14.82
CA ASP A 89 -14.39 -9.32 -13.75
C ASP A 89 -12.87 -9.47 -13.55
N MET A 90 -12.09 -9.43 -14.63
CA MET A 90 -10.63 -9.44 -14.54
C MET A 90 -10.05 -8.19 -13.87
N VAL A 91 -10.58 -7.00 -14.18
CA VAL A 91 -10.18 -5.74 -13.54
C VAL A 91 -10.61 -5.72 -12.06
N TYR A 92 -11.83 -6.16 -11.76
CA TYR A 92 -12.29 -6.26 -10.38
C TYR A 92 -11.40 -7.20 -9.55
N ARG A 93 -10.95 -8.31 -10.15
CA ARG A 93 -10.03 -9.23 -9.49
C ARG A 93 -8.66 -8.60 -9.20
N SER A 94 -8.10 -7.80 -10.11
CA SER A 94 -6.83 -7.11 -9.83
C SER A 94 -6.98 -6.06 -8.72
N GLU A 95 -8.08 -5.32 -8.68
CA GLU A 95 -8.39 -4.40 -7.58
C GLU A 95 -8.54 -5.12 -6.24
N SER A 96 -9.23 -6.26 -6.21
CA SER A 96 -9.38 -7.08 -5.00
C SER A 96 -8.03 -7.59 -4.49
N LEU A 97 -7.19 -8.15 -5.37
CA LEU A 97 -5.86 -8.63 -5.02
C LEU A 97 -4.95 -7.48 -4.55
N CYS A 98 -5.10 -6.29 -5.11
CA CYS A 98 -4.38 -5.10 -4.64
C CYS A 98 -4.76 -4.72 -3.21
N ARG A 99 -6.06 -4.78 -2.86
CA ARG A 99 -6.53 -4.59 -1.48
C ARG A 99 -6.00 -5.67 -0.54
N ASP A 100 -5.96 -6.92 -0.99
CA ASP A 100 -5.36 -8.00 -0.19
C ASP A 100 -3.87 -7.73 0.05
N LEU A 101 -3.15 -7.24 -0.96
CA LEU A 101 -1.75 -6.86 -0.82
C LEU A 101 -1.55 -5.72 0.18
N GLU A 102 -2.45 -4.72 0.20
CA GLU A 102 -2.47 -3.67 1.23
C GLU A 102 -2.66 -4.24 2.64
N LEU A 103 -3.56 -5.20 2.81
CA LEU A 103 -3.78 -5.86 4.11
C LEU A 103 -2.52 -6.60 4.58
N ARG A 104 -1.82 -7.28 3.66
CA ARG A 104 -0.53 -7.95 3.96
C ARG A 104 0.55 -6.92 4.29
N HIS A 105 0.63 -5.82 3.55
CA HIS A 105 1.55 -4.73 3.84
C HIS A 105 1.31 -4.16 5.26
N ARG A 106 0.05 -3.89 5.65
CA ARG A 106 -0.26 -3.40 7.01
C ARG A 106 0.28 -4.32 8.09
N ARG A 107 0.15 -5.64 7.91
CA ARG A 107 0.73 -6.63 8.83
C ARG A 107 2.26 -6.52 8.90
N ILE A 108 2.93 -6.39 7.76
CA ILE A 108 4.38 -6.18 7.73
C ILE A 108 4.75 -4.87 8.43
N SER A 109 4.05 -3.77 8.17
CA SER A 109 4.30 -2.46 8.80
C SER A 109 4.13 -2.47 10.31
N LEU A 110 3.24 -3.32 10.85
CA LEU A 110 3.15 -3.53 12.30
C LEU A 110 4.40 -4.21 12.89
N LEU A 111 5.04 -5.10 12.13
CA LEU A 111 6.23 -5.85 12.56
C LEU A 111 7.55 -5.11 12.32
N ASP A 112 7.56 -4.26 11.29
CA ASP A 112 8.77 -3.65 10.72
C ASP A 112 8.79 -2.12 10.79
N GLY A 113 7.68 -1.50 11.22
CA GLY A 113 7.56 -0.05 11.36
C GLY A 113 7.45 0.70 10.02
N GLY A 114 7.83 1.99 10.04
CA GLY A 114 7.73 2.89 8.88
C GLY A 114 8.63 2.51 7.69
N ASP A 115 9.69 1.74 7.94
CA ASP A 115 10.64 1.27 6.91
C ASP A 115 10.30 -0.14 6.41
N ALA A 116 9.01 -0.48 6.34
CA ALA A 116 8.53 -1.74 5.81
C ALA A 116 8.99 -1.93 4.35
N PRO A 117 9.73 -3.02 4.02
CA PRO A 117 10.28 -3.22 2.68
C PRO A 117 9.19 -3.48 1.64
N SER A 118 7.96 -3.78 2.08
CA SER A 118 6.79 -4.02 1.23
C SER A 118 6.12 -2.74 0.71
N LEU A 119 6.36 -1.56 1.33
CA LEU A 119 5.71 -0.32 0.91
C LEU A 119 6.01 0.06 -0.54
N PRO A 120 7.28 0.02 -1.02
CA PRO A 120 7.57 0.36 -2.41
C PRO A 120 6.89 -0.59 -3.40
N VAL A 121 6.81 -1.89 -3.07
CA VAL A 121 6.13 -2.89 -3.91
C VAL A 121 4.64 -2.58 -3.99
N LEU A 122 4.01 -2.26 -2.85
CA LEU A 122 2.59 -1.91 -2.81
C LEU A 122 2.28 -0.68 -3.66
N GLU A 123 3.08 0.38 -3.57
CA GLU A 123 2.87 1.59 -4.35
C GLU A 123 3.06 1.36 -5.85
N ALA A 124 4.05 0.55 -6.23
CA ALA A 124 4.24 0.14 -7.62
C ALA A 124 3.07 -0.71 -8.13
N ALA A 125 2.57 -1.64 -7.30
CA ALA A 125 1.40 -2.46 -7.62
C ALA A 125 0.14 -1.63 -7.85
N LYS A 126 -0.12 -0.63 -6.99
CA LYS A 126 -1.25 0.30 -7.15
C LYS A 126 -1.17 1.06 -8.48
N GLN A 127 0.01 1.55 -8.84
CA GLN A 127 0.21 2.24 -10.12
C GLN A 127 -0.05 1.33 -11.31
N ALA A 128 0.39 0.06 -11.24
CA ALA A 128 0.13 -0.93 -12.29
C ALA A 128 -1.37 -1.25 -12.41
N VAL A 129 -2.08 -1.43 -11.29
CA VAL A 129 -3.54 -1.67 -11.28
C VAL A 129 -4.33 -0.46 -11.82
N GLN A 130 -3.94 0.76 -11.46
CA GLN A 130 -4.58 1.97 -11.99
C GLN A 130 -4.39 2.11 -13.51
N ALA A 131 -3.26 1.66 -14.05
CA ALA A 131 -2.99 1.70 -15.48
C ALA A 131 -3.92 0.78 -16.30
N VAL A 132 -4.33 -0.36 -15.73
CA VAL A 132 -5.28 -1.31 -16.35
C VAL A 132 -6.76 -1.02 -16.07
N GLY A 133 -7.09 0.14 -15.50
CA GLY A 133 -8.44 0.47 -15.05
C GLY A 133 -9.55 0.36 -16.12
N PRO A 134 -10.83 0.42 -15.72
CA PRO A 134 -12.02 0.02 -16.49
C PRO A 134 -12.28 0.77 -17.81
N HIS A 135 -11.42 1.72 -18.18
CA HIS A 135 -11.51 2.52 -19.40
C HIS A 135 -10.93 1.84 -20.64
N MET A 136 -10.26 0.68 -20.53
CA MET A 136 -9.67 0.04 -21.71
C MET A 136 -10.68 -0.67 -22.61
N TYR A 137 -11.86 -1.04 -22.09
CA TYR A 137 -12.97 -1.46 -22.95
C TYR A 137 -13.70 -0.22 -23.50
N ALA A 138 -12.94 0.67 -24.13
CA ALA A 138 -13.51 1.68 -24.99
C ALA A 138 -14.01 0.93 -26.24
N TRP A 139 -15.32 0.65 -26.22
CA TRP A 139 -16.09 -0.17 -27.15
C TRP A 139 -15.55 -0.32 -28.57
N GLY A 140 -15.46 -1.59 -28.99
CA GLY A 140 -15.38 -2.03 -30.37
C GLY A 140 -16.61 -1.63 -31.21
N ARG A 141 -16.68 -0.34 -31.56
CA ARG A 141 -17.63 0.26 -32.52
C ARG A 141 -16.90 1.09 -33.60
N GLY A 142 -15.60 0.86 -33.82
CA GLY A 142 -14.84 1.51 -34.90
C GLY A 142 -14.29 2.90 -34.58
N ASN A 143 -13.81 3.12 -33.35
CA ASN A 143 -13.09 4.35 -32.98
C ASN A 143 -11.59 4.06 -32.79
N ASP A 144 -10.78 4.37 -33.81
CA ASP A 144 -9.33 4.12 -33.84
C ASP A 144 -8.58 4.87 -32.72
N GLU A 145 -9.08 6.03 -32.29
CA GLU A 145 -8.50 6.80 -31.19
C GLU A 145 -8.68 6.09 -29.85
N ALA A 146 -9.85 5.47 -29.65
CA ALA A 146 -10.15 4.68 -28.45
C ALA A 146 -9.25 3.44 -28.36
N VAL A 147 -9.01 2.78 -29.49
CA VAL A 147 -8.08 1.64 -29.61
C VAL A 147 -6.64 2.06 -29.30
N SER A 148 -6.18 3.18 -29.87
CA SER A 148 -4.84 3.71 -29.63
C SER A 148 -4.61 4.06 -28.15
N ASN A 149 -5.59 4.71 -27.51
CA ASN A 149 -5.54 5.06 -26.09
C ASN A 149 -5.50 3.81 -25.19
N ALA A 150 -6.27 2.77 -25.52
CA ALA A 150 -6.24 1.50 -24.79
C ALA A 150 -4.88 0.79 -24.92
N ALA A 151 -4.29 0.79 -26.13
CA ALA A 151 -2.97 0.22 -26.37
C ALA A 151 -1.85 0.95 -25.60
N ALA A 152 -1.88 2.29 -25.58
CA ALA A 152 -0.92 3.09 -24.82
C ALA A 152 -0.99 2.82 -23.31
N ARG A 153 -2.21 2.65 -22.76
CA ARG A 153 -2.40 2.30 -21.34
C ARG A 153 -1.93 0.88 -21.01
N ASN A 154 -2.17 -0.08 -21.89
CA ASN A 154 -1.60 -1.43 -21.74
C ASN A 154 -0.09 -1.42 -21.69
N PHE A 155 0.54 -0.70 -22.62
CA PHE A 155 1.99 -0.55 -22.62
C PHE A 155 2.48 0.09 -21.33
N ALA A 156 1.83 1.16 -20.87
CA ALA A 156 2.16 1.80 -19.60
C ALA A 156 2.01 0.83 -18.41
N SER A 157 0.96 0.00 -18.38
CA SER A 157 0.79 -1.02 -17.34
C SER A 157 1.91 -2.05 -17.35
N LEU A 158 2.34 -2.53 -18.52
CA LEU A 158 3.41 -3.51 -18.62
C LEU A 158 4.74 -2.92 -18.14
N MET A 159 5.02 -1.67 -18.48
CA MET A 159 6.21 -0.96 -17.96
C MET A 159 6.15 -0.82 -16.43
N ARG A 160 5.00 -0.45 -15.88
CA ARG A 160 4.81 -0.37 -14.42
C ARG A 160 4.93 -1.73 -13.73
N LEU A 161 4.51 -2.80 -14.38
CA LEU A 161 4.66 -4.16 -13.86
C LEU A 161 6.15 -4.56 -13.77
N ASN A 162 6.94 -4.24 -14.80
CA ASN A 162 8.39 -4.46 -14.80
C ASN A 162 9.07 -3.65 -13.69
N ASP A 163 8.69 -2.38 -13.51
CA ASP A 163 9.19 -1.55 -12.40
C ASP A 163 8.86 -2.17 -11.04
N ALA A 164 7.62 -2.66 -10.89
CA ALA A 164 7.16 -3.30 -9.66
C ALA A 164 7.89 -4.63 -9.37
N GLU A 165 8.24 -5.39 -10.41
CA GLU A 165 9.04 -6.61 -10.29
C GLU A 165 10.47 -6.32 -9.81
N ALA A 166 11.14 -5.30 -10.36
CA ALA A 166 12.46 -4.87 -9.87
C ALA A 166 12.42 -4.41 -8.39
N VAL A 167 11.34 -3.75 -8.00
CA VAL A 167 11.10 -3.36 -6.61
C VAL A 167 10.81 -4.58 -5.72
N PHE A 168 10.12 -5.60 -6.24
CA PHE A 168 9.87 -6.85 -5.54
C PHE A 168 11.15 -7.66 -5.29
N GLU A 169 12.08 -7.70 -6.24
CA GLU A 169 13.40 -8.32 -6.03
C GLU A 169 14.15 -7.65 -4.88
N SER A 170 14.09 -6.32 -4.80
CA SER A 170 14.68 -5.55 -3.70
C SER A 170 13.99 -5.85 -2.37
N PHE A 171 12.67 -6.03 -2.37
CA PHE A 171 11.92 -6.50 -1.20
C PHE A 171 12.42 -7.89 -0.75
N MET A 172 12.57 -8.85 -1.66
CA MET A 172 13.01 -10.21 -1.34
C MET A 172 14.40 -10.22 -0.69
N GLN A 173 15.33 -9.41 -1.20
CA GLN A 173 16.67 -9.26 -0.61
C GLN A 173 16.60 -8.70 0.83
N ARG A 174 15.80 -7.65 1.05
CA ARG A 174 15.64 -7.01 2.37
C ARG A 174 14.91 -7.91 3.36
N ALA A 175 13.85 -8.59 2.92
CA ALA A 175 13.10 -9.55 3.70
C ALA A 175 13.99 -10.71 4.16
N SER A 176 14.78 -11.28 3.23
CA SER A 176 15.76 -12.32 3.53
C SER A 176 16.80 -11.85 4.56
N GLY A 177 17.36 -10.65 4.40
CA GLY A 177 18.31 -10.08 5.37
C GLY A 177 17.73 -9.90 6.77
N ARG A 178 16.44 -9.55 6.88
CA ARG A 178 15.73 -9.40 8.16
C ARG A 178 15.39 -10.72 8.83
N LEU A 179 15.16 -11.77 8.04
CA LEU A 179 14.94 -13.14 8.55
C LEU A 179 16.24 -13.84 8.93
N GLY A 180 17.33 -13.57 8.20
CA GLY A 180 18.63 -14.24 8.36
C GLY A 180 19.43 -13.83 9.58
N GLY A 181 19.05 -12.77 10.30
CA GLY A 181 19.71 -12.39 11.56
C GLY A 181 21.22 -12.12 11.43
N GLY A 182 21.59 -11.05 10.73
CA GLY A 182 22.90 -10.40 10.90
C GLY A 182 23.92 -10.54 9.76
N SER A 183 24.33 -9.40 9.20
CA SER A 183 25.75 -9.11 8.95
C SER A 183 25.93 -7.60 8.76
N GLY A 184 26.30 -6.93 9.85
CA GLY A 184 26.77 -5.55 9.89
C GLY A 184 27.77 -5.47 11.04
N ASN A 185 29.05 -5.67 10.71
CA ASN A 185 30.21 -5.42 11.57
C ASN A 185 30.13 -4.00 12.18
N GLY A 186 30.61 -3.75 13.40
CA GLY A 186 31.98 -4.01 13.81
C GLY A 186 32.84 -2.82 13.38
#